data_AF-A0A3B0ZL12-F1
#
_entry.id   AF-A0A3B0ZL12-F1
#
_cell.length_a   1.000
_cell.length_b   1.000
_cell.length_c   1.000
_cell.angle_alpha   90.00
_cell.angle_beta   90.00
_cell.angle_gamma   90.00
#
_symmetry.space_group_name_H-M   'P 1'
#
loop_
_entity.id
_entity.type
_entity.pdbx_description
1 polymer ?
#
loop_
_entity_poly.entity_id
_entity_poly.type
_entity_poly.pdbx_seq_one_letter_code
_entity_poly.pdbx_strand_id
1 'polypeptide(L)'
;MKFELRLYFFLITMLVPTFFGARAVAETSFPKVIVETSMGSFTLELYPDKAPKTVANFLAYVDEGFYNNTLFHRVEPNFVVQGGGFDKGMKAKKTRESVKNESANRLKNLRGTISMARRMHPDTATSQFYLNLADNAHLDYKSKVQPGYTVFGRVSQGMDVIDKISKLSTHKVDKYSNVPEKDVFIVSTRYIPGKPPPAAEKRTFTAGEDYVVLERPVSTRDKSKVEVVEMFSYGCPHCYEFESLVKGWAQQQDGDVDFSVIPAIWNKPMVLYARAFYTIEALNVAKEIHIPLFTAIVVDQKVINTESDLEAFFVARGVDKKAFSRVFKSQEIKTKVTHAAERVRLYKPAGVPEIIVNGKYRVERMRAGGLKEMLTVVDFLVEKERATLKKKN
;
A
#
# COMPACT_ATOMS: atom_id res chain seq x y z
N MET A 1 37.88 83.72 -23.27
CA MET A 1 36.79 83.00 -23.96
C MET A 1 36.90 81.53 -23.54
N LYS A 2 35.96 81.05 -22.72
CA LYS A 2 36.11 79.84 -21.88
C LYS A 2 35.83 78.56 -22.68
N PHE A 3 36.69 77.55 -22.46
CA PHE A 3 36.51 76.15 -22.84
C PHE A 3 35.55 75.46 -21.85
N GLU A 4 34.54 74.74 -22.35
CA GLU A 4 33.62 73.92 -21.55
C GLU A 4 34.04 72.44 -21.63
N LEU A 5 34.35 71.85 -20.46
CA LEU A 5 34.72 70.45 -20.27
C LEU A 5 33.50 69.70 -19.71
N ARG A 6 32.85 68.86 -20.53
CA ARG A 6 31.74 68.00 -20.09
C ARG A 6 32.27 66.69 -19.49
N LEU A 7 32.01 66.52 -18.19
CA LEU A 7 32.28 65.31 -17.42
C LEU A 7 31.14 64.29 -17.62
N TYR A 8 31.44 63.13 -18.20
CA TYR A 8 30.50 61.99 -18.27
C TYR A 8 30.69 61.08 -17.05
N PHE A 9 29.66 60.97 -16.21
CA PHE A 9 29.58 60.01 -15.10
C PHE A 9 29.13 58.65 -15.65
N PHE A 10 30.01 57.65 -15.65
CA PHE A 10 29.67 56.26 -15.98
C PHE A 10 29.09 55.59 -14.72
N LEU A 11 27.77 55.38 -14.69
CA LEU A 11 27.09 54.61 -13.65
C LEU A 11 27.18 53.11 -13.97
N ILE A 12 28.16 52.41 -13.43
CA ILE A 12 28.26 50.94 -13.51
C ILE A 12 27.24 50.35 -12.52
N THR A 13 26.10 49.89 -13.04
CA THR A 13 25.14 49.08 -12.29
C THR A 13 25.58 47.61 -12.36
N MET A 14 26.12 47.09 -11.25
CA MET A 14 26.40 45.65 -11.10
C MET A 14 25.06 44.90 -11.01
N LEU A 15 24.73 44.14 -12.06
CA LEU A 15 23.61 43.21 -12.07
C LEU A 15 24.02 41.94 -11.28
N VAL A 16 23.54 41.79 -10.05
CA VAL A 16 23.68 40.55 -9.29
C VAL A 16 22.69 39.53 -9.84
N PRO A 17 23.11 38.35 -10.35
CA PRO A 17 22.17 37.33 -10.78
C PRO A 17 21.56 36.68 -9.54
N THR A 18 20.32 37.04 -9.23
CA THR A 18 19.47 36.31 -8.30
C THR A 18 19.15 34.94 -8.90
N PHE A 19 19.94 33.94 -8.53
CA PHE A 19 19.57 32.53 -8.73
C PHE A 19 18.33 32.24 -7.88
N PHE A 20 17.15 32.44 -8.45
CA PHE A 20 15.94 31.76 -8.00
C PHE A 20 16.12 30.28 -8.32
N GLY A 21 16.72 29.55 -7.37
CA GLY A 21 16.69 28.09 -7.38
C GLY A 21 15.24 27.65 -7.33
N ALA A 22 14.69 27.25 -8.48
CA ALA A 22 13.42 26.56 -8.54
C ALA A 22 13.55 25.32 -7.64
N ARG A 23 12.95 25.36 -6.45
CA ARG A 23 12.71 24.14 -5.68
C ARG A 23 11.89 23.24 -6.58
N ALA A 24 12.48 22.14 -7.04
CA ALA A 24 11.72 21.03 -7.59
C ALA A 24 10.70 20.64 -6.51
N VAL A 25 9.43 20.96 -6.76
CA VAL A 25 8.33 20.44 -5.95
C VAL A 25 8.35 18.94 -6.21
N ALA A 26 8.76 18.16 -5.20
CA ALA A 26 8.67 16.72 -5.27
C ALA A 26 7.19 16.37 -5.48
N GLU A 27 6.85 15.85 -6.66
CA GLU A 27 5.48 15.44 -6.99
C GLU A 27 5.07 14.32 -6.03
N THR A 28 4.18 14.66 -5.10
CA THR A 28 3.30 13.69 -4.45
C THR A 28 2.51 13.00 -5.56
N SER A 29 2.63 11.69 -5.75
CA SER A 29 1.69 10.98 -6.62
C SER A 29 0.76 10.16 -5.77
N PHE A 30 -0.53 10.47 -5.81
CA PHE A 30 -1.55 9.67 -5.17
C PHE A 30 -1.56 8.23 -5.75
N PRO A 31 -1.91 7.21 -4.96
CA PRO A 31 -2.06 5.85 -5.48
C PRO A 31 -3.06 5.81 -6.62
N LYS A 32 -2.74 5.03 -7.65
CA LYS A 32 -3.56 4.90 -8.84
C LYS A 32 -4.02 3.46 -9.04
N VAL A 33 -5.16 3.29 -9.68
CA VAL A 33 -5.64 2.00 -10.16
C VAL A 33 -6.02 2.15 -11.62
N ILE A 34 -5.31 1.45 -12.49
CA ILE A 34 -5.69 1.33 -13.90
C ILE A 34 -6.77 0.26 -13.97
N VAL A 35 -7.92 0.64 -14.50
CA VAL A 35 -9.05 -0.24 -14.71
C VAL A 35 -9.17 -0.46 -16.21
N GLU A 36 -8.91 -1.69 -16.65
CA GLU A 36 -9.12 -2.11 -18.02
C GLU A 36 -10.56 -2.61 -18.14
N THR A 37 -11.31 -2.04 -19.07
CA THR A 37 -12.67 -2.48 -19.38
C THR A 37 -12.76 -2.99 -20.80
N SER A 38 -13.83 -3.74 -21.10
CA SER A 38 -14.18 -4.15 -22.46
C SER A 38 -14.43 -2.98 -23.45
N MET A 39 -14.46 -1.73 -22.97
CA MET A 39 -14.63 -0.51 -23.79
C MET A 39 -13.42 0.43 -23.76
N GLY A 40 -12.30 0.01 -23.16
CA GLY A 40 -11.09 0.81 -22.99
C GLY A 40 -10.65 0.93 -21.54
N SER A 41 -9.50 1.54 -21.31
CA SER A 41 -8.91 1.69 -19.98
C SER A 41 -9.11 3.10 -19.43
N PHE A 42 -9.28 3.20 -18.11
CA PHE A 42 -9.24 4.47 -17.39
C PHE A 42 -8.39 4.33 -16.13
N THR A 43 -7.90 5.45 -15.61
CA THR A 43 -7.02 5.48 -14.44
C THR A 43 -7.71 6.22 -13.30
N LEU A 44 -7.88 5.54 -12.18
CA LEU A 44 -8.29 6.13 -10.92
C LEU A 44 -7.07 6.66 -10.18
N GLU A 45 -7.22 7.80 -9.53
CA GLU A 45 -6.31 8.36 -8.53
C GLU A 45 -7.06 8.38 -7.19
N LEU A 46 -6.48 7.83 -6.13
CA LEU A 46 -7.14 7.55 -4.85
C LEU A 46 -6.58 8.45 -3.72
N TYR A 47 -7.41 8.76 -2.72
CA TYR A 47 -7.09 9.71 -1.65
C TYR A 47 -6.99 9.05 -0.27
N PRO A 48 -5.91 8.29 0.02
CA PRO A 48 -5.76 7.58 1.29
C PRO A 48 -5.59 8.51 2.51
N ASP A 49 -5.24 9.78 2.28
CA ASP A 49 -5.19 10.82 3.30
C ASP A 49 -6.58 11.34 3.70
N LYS A 50 -7.56 11.27 2.77
CA LYS A 50 -8.94 11.74 2.99
C LYS A 50 -9.91 10.62 3.35
N ALA A 51 -9.69 9.40 2.85
CA ALA A 51 -10.58 8.25 3.07
C ALA A 51 -9.77 6.96 3.30
N PRO A 52 -8.94 6.90 4.37
CA PRO A 52 -7.99 5.80 4.57
C PRO A 52 -8.64 4.43 4.62
N LYS A 53 -9.79 4.27 5.29
CA LYS A 53 -10.46 2.97 5.43
C LYS A 53 -11.10 2.55 4.11
N THR A 54 -11.67 3.49 3.39
CA THR A 54 -12.33 3.26 2.10
C THR A 54 -11.33 2.91 1.02
N VAL A 55 -10.20 3.63 0.93
CA VAL A 55 -9.12 3.32 -0.01
C VAL A 55 -8.52 1.96 0.31
N ALA A 56 -8.26 1.64 1.58
CA ALA A 56 -7.77 0.33 1.97
C ALA A 56 -8.75 -0.80 1.61
N ASN A 57 -10.06 -0.60 1.84
CA ASN A 57 -11.10 -1.54 1.44
C ASN A 57 -11.11 -1.77 -0.08
N PHE A 58 -11.10 -0.69 -0.88
CA PHE A 58 -11.10 -0.78 -2.34
C PHE A 58 -9.85 -1.48 -2.87
N LEU A 59 -8.66 -1.12 -2.37
CA LEU A 59 -7.39 -1.71 -2.79
C LEU A 59 -7.29 -3.20 -2.40
N ALA A 60 -7.89 -3.62 -1.29
CA ALA A 60 -7.93 -5.03 -0.94
C ALA A 60 -8.72 -5.86 -1.98
N TYR A 61 -9.85 -5.35 -2.49
CA TYR A 61 -10.56 -6.00 -3.59
C TYR A 61 -9.75 -5.99 -4.91
N VAL A 62 -8.98 -4.94 -5.16
CA VAL A 62 -8.07 -4.89 -6.32
C VAL A 62 -6.97 -5.95 -6.21
N ASP A 63 -6.32 -6.06 -5.04
CA ASP A 63 -5.24 -7.01 -4.77
C ASP A 63 -5.71 -8.47 -4.83
N GLU A 64 -6.92 -8.74 -4.33
CA GLU A 64 -7.58 -10.05 -4.42
C GLU A 64 -8.05 -10.39 -5.87
N GLY A 65 -7.91 -9.46 -6.82
CA GLY A 65 -8.42 -9.63 -8.19
C GLY A 65 -9.94 -9.70 -8.27
N PHE A 66 -10.65 -9.25 -7.24
CA PHE A 66 -12.10 -9.39 -7.08
C PHE A 66 -12.88 -8.73 -8.22
N TYR A 67 -12.40 -7.57 -8.70
CA TYR A 67 -13.05 -6.80 -9.75
C TYR A 67 -12.91 -7.41 -11.14
N ASN A 68 -11.99 -8.36 -11.33
CA ASN A 68 -11.81 -9.03 -12.61
C ASN A 68 -13.10 -9.78 -12.99
N ASN A 69 -13.55 -9.55 -14.22
CA ASN A 69 -14.80 -10.05 -14.80
C ASN A 69 -16.08 -9.59 -14.09
N THR A 70 -15.99 -8.56 -13.24
CA THR A 70 -17.20 -7.87 -12.76
C THR A 70 -17.76 -6.94 -13.83
N LEU A 71 -19.05 -6.66 -13.80
CA LEU A 71 -19.70 -5.76 -14.76
C LEU A 71 -20.15 -4.44 -14.12
N PHE A 72 -20.28 -3.41 -14.97
CA PHE A 72 -21.05 -2.21 -14.66
C PHE A 72 -22.54 -2.53 -14.79
N HIS A 73 -23.21 -2.68 -13.65
CA HIS A 73 -24.59 -3.18 -13.57
C HIS A 73 -25.64 -2.07 -13.55
N ARG A 74 -25.20 -0.81 -13.54
CA ARG A 74 -26.08 0.35 -13.63
C ARG A 74 -25.37 1.50 -14.32
N VAL A 75 -26.00 2.03 -15.35
CA VAL A 75 -25.54 3.21 -16.10
C VAL A 75 -26.70 4.18 -16.19
N GLU A 76 -26.57 5.33 -15.53
CA GLU A 76 -27.61 6.35 -15.52
C GLU A 76 -27.02 7.66 -16.06
N PRO A 77 -27.35 8.03 -17.31
CA PRO A 77 -26.84 9.25 -17.93
C PRO A 77 -27.05 10.47 -17.05
N ASN A 78 -26.04 11.36 -16.98
CA ASN A 78 -26.02 12.55 -16.13
C ASN A 78 -26.09 12.27 -14.61
N PHE A 79 -25.91 11.02 -14.18
CA PHE A 79 -25.84 10.68 -12.77
C PHE A 79 -24.59 9.87 -12.45
N VAL A 80 -24.60 8.56 -12.66
CA VAL A 80 -23.52 7.67 -12.27
C VAL A 80 -23.37 6.43 -13.17
N VAL A 81 -22.16 5.89 -13.22
CA VAL A 81 -21.88 4.52 -13.70
C VAL A 81 -21.44 3.70 -12.49
N GLN A 82 -22.14 2.62 -12.17
CA GLN A 82 -21.94 1.82 -10.96
C GLN A 82 -21.56 0.37 -11.29
N GLY A 83 -20.57 -0.16 -10.56
CA GLY A 83 -19.97 -1.47 -10.82
C GLY A 83 -19.42 -2.16 -9.58
N GLY A 84 -18.67 -3.25 -9.80
CA GLY A 84 -17.88 -3.90 -8.76
C GLY A 84 -18.65 -4.79 -7.77
N GLY A 85 -19.84 -5.26 -8.12
CA GLY A 85 -20.66 -6.14 -7.25
C GLY A 85 -21.20 -7.41 -7.89
N PHE A 86 -21.14 -7.52 -9.22
CA PHE A 86 -21.79 -8.59 -9.98
C PHE A 86 -20.86 -9.14 -11.06
N ASP A 87 -20.88 -10.46 -11.25
CA ASP A 87 -20.33 -11.12 -12.43
C ASP A 87 -21.38 -11.17 -13.55
N LYS A 88 -21.01 -11.77 -14.70
CA LYS A 88 -21.90 -12.04 -15.83
C LYS A 88 -23.24 -12.62 -15.37
N GLY A 89 -24.33 -12.13 -15.96
CA GLY A 89 -25.69 -12.57 -15.63
C GLY A 89 -26.21 -12.03 -14.29
N MET A 90 -25.70 -10.88 -13.85
CA MET A 90 -26.16 -10.20 -12.63
C MET A 90 -26.04 -11.05 -11.36
N LYS A 91 -25.04 -11.94 -11.32
CA LYS A 91 -24.75 -12.78 -10.15
C LYS A 91 -23.95 -12.00 -9.12
N ALA A 92 -24.54 -11.73 -7.97
CA ALA A 92 -23.87 -11.01 -6.88
C ALA A 92 -22.67 -11.82 -6.35
N LYS A 93 -21.54 -11.15 -6.18
CA LYS A 93 -20.33 -11.74 -5.59
C LYS A 93 -20.37 -11.65 -4.07
N LYS A 94 -19.77 -12.64 -3.39
CA LYS A 94 -19.60 -12.60 -1.93
C LYS A 94 -18.57 -11.53 -1.57
N THR A 95 -18.93 -10.59 -0.70
CA THR A 95 -18.07 -9.47 -0.32
C THR A 95 -17.44 -9.66 1.06
N ARG A 96 -16.46 -8.80 1.37
CA ARG A 96 -15.90 -8.62 2.72
C ARG A 96 -16.91 -7.89 3.62
N GLU A 97 -16.51 -7.66 4.86
CA GLU A 97 -17.25 -6.81 5.81
C GLU A 97 -17.42 -5.38 5.28
N SER A 98 -18.46 -4.70 5.79
CA SER A 98 -18.75 -3.33 5.40
C SER A 98 -17.72 -2.35 5.96
N VAL A 99 -17.34 -1.36 5.16
CA VAL A 99 -16.46 -0.27 5.57
C VAL A 99 -17.24 0.85 6.25
N LYS A 100 -16.64 1.47 7.27
CA LYS A 100 -17.19 2.66 7.93
C LYS A 100 -17.24 3.83 6.96
N ASN A 101 -18.35 4.58 6.99
CA ASN A 101 -18.53 5.75 6.15
C ASN A 101 -17.53 6.86 6.56
N GLU A 102 -16.81 7.42 5.58
CA GLU A 102 -15.85 8.51 5.77
C GLU A 102 -16.27 9.78 5.02
N SER A 103 -17.55 9.91 4.64
CA SER A 103 -18.05 11.10 3.91
C SER A 103 -17.87 12.42 4.67
N ALA A 104 -17.64 12.36 5.99
CA ALA A 104 -17.21 13.49 6.80
C ALA A 104 -15.86 14.09 6.36
N ASN A 105 -15.13 13.45 5.44
CA ASN A 105 -13.98 14.01 4.73
C ASN A 105 -14.32 15.22 3.84
N ARG A 106 -15.62 15.50 3.62
CA ARG A 106 -16.16 16.66 2.87
C ARG A 106 -15.77 16.73 1.40
N LEU A 107 -15.19 15.66 0.85
CA LEU A 107 -14.99 15.55 -0.58
C LEU A 107 -16.35 15.53 -1.29
N LYS A 108 -16.41 16.19 -2.43
CA LYS A 108 -17.64 16.46 -3.18
C LYS A 108 -17.82 15.44 -4.29
N ASN A 109 -19.05 14.97 -4.50
CA ASN A 109 -19.41 14.04 -5.58
C ASN A 109 -19.49 14.79 -6.92
N LEU A 110 -18.37 15.38 -7.33
CA LEU A 110 -18.23 16.10 -8.60
C LEU A 110 -18.08 15.11 -9.75
N ARG A 111 -18.38 15.55 -10.97
CA ARG A 111 -18.10 14.78 -12.18
C ARG A 111 -16.65 14.28 -12.19
N GLY A 112 -16.47 13.01 -12.55
CA GLY A 112 -15.17 12.35 -12.59
C GLY A 112 -14.66 11.87 -11.23
N THR A 113 -15.40 12.01 -10.13
CA THR A 113 -15.03 11.41 -8.84
C THR A 113 -15.51 9.96 -8.72
N ILE A 114 -14.83 9.17 -7.88
CA ILE A 114 -15.26 7.82 -7.49
C ILE A 114 -15.71 7.79 -6.03
N SER A 115 -16.85 7.14 -5.80
CA SER A 115 -17.47 7.01 -4.48
C SER A 115 -17.94 5.60 -4.20
N MET A 116 -17.95 5.21 -2.92
CA MET A 116 -18.48 3.91 -2.52
C MET A 116 -19.99 3.88 -2.57
N ALA A 117 -20.56 2.85 -3.21
CA ALA A 117 -21.99 2.58 -3.15
C ALA A 117 -22.34 1.95 -1.78
N ARG A 118 -23.52 2.30 -1.25
CA ARG A 118 -24.04 1.78 0.02
C ARG A 118 -25.54 1.56 -0.04
N ARG A 119 -26.08 0.85 0.94
CA ARG A 119 -27.52 0.80 1.21
C ARG A 119 -27.94 2.00 2.07
N MET A 120 -29.18 1.98 2.54
CA MET A 120 -29.78 3.03 3.37
C MET A 120 -28.94 3.39 4.60
N HIS A 121 -28.31 2.41 5.24
CA HIS A 121 -27.43 2.67 6.37
C HIS A 121 -26.03 3.11 5.89
N PRO A 122 -25.42 4.18 6.45
CA PRO A 122 -24.17 4.76 5.96
C PRO A 122 -23.00 3.78 5.91
N ASP A 123 -22.88 2.93 6.93
CA ASP A 123 -21.79 1.97 7.12
C ASP A 123 -22.09 0.61 6.46
N THR A 124 -22.63 0.59 5.23
CA THR A 124 -22.98 -0.67 4.52
C THR A 124 -22.25 -0.86 3.20
N ALA A 125 -21.32 0.04 2.88
CA ALA A 125 -20.52 -0.08 1.67
C ALA A 125 -19.58 -1.29 1.76
N THR A 126 -19.47 -2.07 0.69
CA THR A 126 -18.55 -3.22 0.59
C THR A 126 -17.64 -3.10 -0.64
N SER A 127 -17.97 -3.77 -1.75
CA SER A 127 -17.15 -3.79 -2.97
C SER A 127 -17.63 -2.82 -4.06
N GLN A 128 -18.92 -2.45 -4.03
CA GLN A 128 -19.52 -1.66 -5.09
C GLN A 128 -19.10 -0.19 -5.04
N PHE A 129 -18.79 0.37 -6.19
CA PHE A 129 -18.43 1.78 -6.37
C PHE A 129 -19.22 2.38 -7.52
N TYR A 130 -19.25 3.71 -7.59
CA TYR A 130 -19.76 4.43 -8.74
C TYR A 130 -18.86 5.60 -9.13
N LEU A 131 -18.88 5.92 -10.43
CA LEU A 131 -18.21 7.05 -11.06
C LEU A 131 -19.25 8.12 -11.36
N ASN A 132 -19.01 9.35 -10.91
CA ASN A 132 -19.92 10.47 -11.11
C ASN A 132 -19.84 10.98 -12.56
N LEU A 133 -20.97 10.99 -13.27
CA LEU A 133 -21.10 11.56 -14.62
C LEU A 133 -21.48 13.04 -14.60
N ALA A 134 -21.96 13.54 -13.46
CA ALA A 134 -22.30 14.94 -13.23
C ALA A 134 -21.99 15.32 -11.77
N ASP A 135 -22.19 16.58 -11.41
CA ASP A 135 -22.06 17.04 -10.03
C ASP A 135 -23.30 16.65 -9.21
N ASN A 136 -23.10 15.73 -8.27
CA ASN A 136 -24.15 15.10 -7.48
C ASN A 136 -24.15 15.60 -6.03
N ALA A 137 -24.29 16.92 -5.85
CA ALA A 137 -24.22 17.57 -4.53
C ALA A 137 -25.23 17.02 -3.49
N HIS A 138 -26.32 16.39 -3.94
CA HIS A 138 -27.30 15.73 -3.08
C HIS A 138 -26.74 14.46 -2.38
N LEU A 139 -25.63 13.91 -2.87
CA LEU A 139 -24.90 12.78 -2.28
C LEU A 139 -23.81 13.20 -1.28
N ASP A 140 -23.52 14.51 -1.17
CA ASP A 140 -22.48 15.02 -0.31
C ASP A 140 -22.84 14.94 1.17
N TYR A 141 -21.81 14.88 2.01
CA TYR A 141 -21.98 15.00 3.46
C TYR A 141 -22.56 16.37 3.84
N LYS A 142 -23.64 16.35 4.62
CA LYS A 142 -24.27 17.54 5.19
C LYS A 142 -23.99 17.67 6.68
N SER A 143 -24.15 16.58 7.45
CA SER A 143 -23.94 16.56 8.89
C SER A 143 -23.81 15.12 9.41
N LYS A 144 -23.52 14.94 10.71
CA LYS A 144 -23.44 13.60 11.33
C LYS A 144 -24.75 12.81 11.21
N VAL A 145 -25.90 13.49 11.22
CA VAL A 145 -27.23 12.88 11.06
C VAL A 145 -27.63 12.72 9.58
N GLN A 146 -26.97 13.43 8.67
CA GLN A 146 -27.16 13.32 7.22
C GLN A 146 -25.81 13.06 6.53
N PRO A 147 -25.25 11.85 6.72
CA PRO A 147 -23.99 11.47 6.09
C PRO A 147 -24.17 11.26 4.59
N GLY A 148 -23.15 11.64 3.84
CA GLY A 148 -23.10 11.48 2.40
C GLY A 148 -22.56 10.12 1.96
N TYR A 149 -22.10 10.08 0.71
CA TYR A 149 -21.34 8.98 0.14
C TYR A 149 -19.85 9.32 0.17
N THR A 150 -19.03 8.36 0.57
CA THR A 150 -17.59 8.56 0.70
C THR A 150 -16.95 8.63 -0.68
N VAL A 151 -16.60 9.84 -1.12
CA VAL A 151 -15.67 10.06 -2.23
C VAL A 151 -14.28 9.69 -1.75
N PHE A 152 -13.58 8.87 -2.51
CA PHE A 152 -12.26 8.35 -2.14
C PHE A 152 -11.21 8.44 -3.26
N GLY A 153 -11.54 9.13 -4.36
CA GLY A 153 -10.64 9.34 -5.49
C GLY A 153 -11.30 10.08 -6.65
N ARG A 154 -10.62 10.07 -7.79
CA ARG A 154 -11.12 10.57 -9.08
C ARG A 154 -10.59 9.78 -10.28
N VAL A 155 -11.24 9.91 -11.41
CA VAL A 155 -10.72 9.53 -12.72
C VAL A 155 -9.67 10.57 -13.12
N SER A 156 -8.41 10.15 -13.16
CA SER A 156 -7.28 10.97 -13.58
C SER A 156 -7.02 10.90 -15.09
N GLN A 157 -7.39 9.79 -15.74
CA GLN A 157 -7.28 9.57 -17.18
C GLN A 157 -8.42 8.67 -17.66
N GLY A 158 -8.84 8.81 -18.92
CA GLY A 158 -9.85 7.94 -19.54
C GLY A 158 -11.31 8.27 -19.19
N MET A 159 -11.61 9.52 -18.87
CA MET A 159 -13.02 9.94 -18.64
C MET A 159 -13.89 9.77 -19.89
N ASP A 160 -13.30 9.86 -21.08
CA ASP A 160 -13.99 9.59 -22.35
C ASP A 160 -14.47 8.13 -22.47
N VAL A 161 -13.77 7.17 -21.85
CA VAL A 161 -14.21 5.77 -21.76
C VAL A 161 -15.46 5.67 -20.91
N ILE A 162 -15.50 6.38 -19.78
CA ILE A 162 -16.67 6.42 -18.90
C ILE A 162 -17.85 7.10 -19.60
N ASP A 163 -17.60 8.17 -20.36
CA ASP A 163 -18.61 8.83 -21.17
C ASP A 163 -19.14 7.93 -22.30
N LYS A 164 -18.29 7.09 -22.91
CA LYS A 164 -18.73 6.08 -23.89
C LYS A 164 -19.64 5.04 -23.24
N ILE A 165 -19.30 4.54 -22.06
CA ILE A 165 -20.14 3.61 -21.29
C ILE A 165 -21.49 4.26 -20.97
N SER A 166 -21.49 5.55 -20.62
CA SER A 166 -22.72 6.29 -20.26
C SER A 166 -23.76 6.40 -21.38
N LYS A 167 -23.35 6.20 -22.64
CA LYS A 167 -24.21 6.31 -23.83
C LYS A 167 -24.84 4.98 -24.24
N LEU A 168 -24.56 3.89 -23.53
CA LEU A 168 -25.16 2.60 -23.83
C LEU A 168 -26.66 2.63 -23.52
N SER A 169 -27.45 2.02 -24.40
CA SER A 169 -28.84 1.69 -24.11
C SER A 169 -28.89 0.78 -22.89
N THR A 170 -29.93 0.95 -22.08
CA THR A 170 -30.13 0.17 -20.86
C THR A 170 -31.52 -0.44 -20.82
N HIS A 171 -31.63 -1.57 -20.12
CA HIS A 171 -32.89 -2.25 -19.87
C HIS A 171 -33.03 -2.62 -18.39
N LYS A 172 -34.15 -3.26 -18.06
CA LYS A 172 -34.43 -3.80 -16.73
C LYS A 172 -34.08 -5.29 -16.68
N VAL A 173 -33.34 -5.72 -15.65
CA VAL A 173 -33.07 -7.14 -15.34
C VAL A 173 -33.58 -7.41 -13.92
N ASP A 174 -34.61 -8.24 -13.78
CA ASP A 174 -35.30 -8.50 -12.52
C ASP A 174 -35.70 -7.21 -11.78
N LYS A 175 -35.06 -6.94 -10.64
CA LYS A 175 -35.25 -5.73 -9.81
C LYS A 175 -34.28 -4.59 -10.16
N TYR A 176 -33.30 -4.85 -11.02
CA TYR A 176 -32.27 -3.87 -11.40
C TYR A 176 -32.73 -3.10 -12.63
N SER A 177 -32.69 -1.77 -12.54
CA SER A 177 -32.99 -0.87 -13.65
C SER A 177 -31.69 -0.29 -14.19
N ASN A 178 -31.73 0.25 -15.41
CA ASN A 178 -30.60 0.91 -16.06
C ASN A 178 -29.38 -0.01 -16.25
N VAL A 179 -29.61 -1.30 -16.48
CA VAL A 179 -28.55 -2.29 -16.77
C VAL A 179 -28.16 -2.13 -18.25
N PRO A 180 -26.88 -1.99 -18.62
CA PRO A 180 -26.47 -1.91 -20.02
C PRO A 180 -26.97 -3.10 -20.85
N GLU A 181 -27.53 -2.84 -22.03
CA GLU A 181 -27.93 -3.91 -22.96
C GLU A 181 -26.73 -4.75 -23.41
N LYS A 182 -25.60 -4.08 -23.61
CA LYS A 182 -24.30 -4.71 -23.84
C LYS A 182 -23.52 -4.69 -22.54
N ASP A 183 -23.23 -5.87 -22.00
CA ASP A 183 -22.40 -6.03 -20.81
C ASP A 183 -21.06 -5.31 -20.99
N VAL A 184 -20.71 -4.47 -20.00
CA VAL A 184 -19.38 -3.86 -19.90
C VAL A 184 -18.65 -4.45 -18.72
N PHE A 185 -17.61 -5.23 -19.03
CA PHE A 185 -16.78 -5.88 -18.02
C PHE A 185 -15.59 -5.02 -17.62
N ILE A 186 -15.25 -5.07 -16.35
CA ILE A 186 -13.91 -4.79 -15.83
C ILE A 186 -13.08 -6.05 -16.11
N VAL A 187 -12.18 -5.96 -17.08
CA VAL A 187 -11.33 -7.06 -17.52
C VAL A 187 -10.22 -7.30 -16.51
N SER A 188 -9.53 -6.22 -16.11
CA SER A 188 -8.46 -6.28 -15.13
C SER A 188 -8.35 -4.98 -14.34
N THR A 189 -7.82 -5.07 -13.11
CA THR A 189 -7.39 -3.91 -12.34
C THR A 189 -5.91 -4.03 -12.01
N ARG A 190 -5.16 -2.95 -12.20
CA ARG A 190 -3.74 -2.86 -11.85
C ARG A 190 -3.51 -1.71 -10.90
N TYR A 191 -3.11 -2.04 -9.68
CA TYR A 191 -2.67 -1.05 -8.71
C TYR A 191 -1.29 -0.48 -9.12
N ILE A 192 -1.19 0.83 -9.14
CA ILE A 192 0.05 1.59 -9.24
C ILE A 192 0.20 2.33 -7.92
N PRO A 193 1.14 1.93 -7.06
CA PRO A 193 1.41 2.64 -5.84
C PRO A 193 1.68 4.12 -6.10
N GLY A 194 1.15 4.97 -5.23
CA GLY A 194 1.49 6.38 -5.24
C GLY A 194 2.85 6.59 -4.62
N LYS A 195 3.57 7.63 -5.01
CA LYS A 195 4.70 8.13 -4.23
C LYS A 195 4.11 8.71 -2.94
N PRO A 196 4.46 8.16 -1.75
CA PRO A 196 4.00 8.74 -0.49
C PRO A 196 4.32 10.24 -0.51
N PRO A 197 3.45 11.11 0.03
CA PRO A 197 3.73 12.53 0.03
C PRO A 197 5.13 12.76 0.62
N PRO A 198 5.95 13.67 0.06
CA PRO A 198 7.23 14.02 0.66
C PRO A 198 6.95 14.42 2.10
N ALA A 199 7.32 13.53 3.03
CA ALA A 199 7.07 13.60 4.47
C ALA A 199 5.76 14.32 4.86
N ALA A 200 4.71 13.55 5.16
CA ALA A 200 3.53 14.01 5.90
C ALA A 200 3.91 15.15 6.88
N GLU A 201 3.46 16.37 6.60
CA GLU A 201 3.71 17.60 7.38
C GLU A 201 5.00 17.64 8.20
N LYS A 202 6.22 17.43 7.65
CA LYS A 202 7.51 17.52 8.41
C LYS A 202 7.37 17.14 9.89
N ARG A 203 6.76 16.00 10.20
CA ARG A 203 6.74 15.53 11.58
C ARG A 203 8.20 15.26 11.91
N THR A 204 8.78 16.07 12.79
CA THR A 204 10.17 15.89 13.20
C THR A 204 10.21 14.64 14.06
N PHE A 205 10.93 13.62 13.58
CA PHE A 205 11.12 12.39 14.35
C PHE A 205 12.38 12.50 15.21
N THR A 206 12.21 12.28 16.51
CA THR A 206 13.25 12.43 17.52
C THR A 206 13.81 11.05 17.90
N ALA A 207 15.15 10.94 17.91
CA ALA A 207 15.83 9.75 18.41
C ALA A 207 15.53 9.55 19.90
N GLY A 208 15.22 8.32 20.30
CA GLY A 208 14.81 7.98 21.66
C GLY A 208 13.31 8.14 21.91
N GLU A 209 12.58 8.85 21.05
CA GLU A 209 11.12 9.00 21.11
C GLU A 209 10.45 8.14 20.04
N ASP A 210 10.64 8.47 18.75
CA ASP A 210 9.98 7.81 17.62
C ASP A 210 10.74 6.59 17.08
N TYR A 211 12.08 6.61 17.22
CA TYR A 211 12.98 5.52 16.83
C TYR A 211 14.16 5.43 17.79
N VAL A 212 14.81 4.27 17.87
CA VAL A 212 15.97 4.05 18.71
C VAL A 212 17.23 3.98 17.86
N VAL A 213 18.29 4.68 18.26
CA VAL A 213 19.62 4.54 17.64
C VAL A 213 20.33 3.37 18.32
N LEU A 214 20.83 2.43 17.52
CA LEU A 214 21.65 1.32 18.00
C LEU A 214 22.97 1.85 18.57
N GLU A 215 23.30 1.46 19.79
CA GLU A 215 24.57 1.79 20.43
C GLU A 215 25.78 1.38 19.59
N ARG A 216 25.66 0.23 18.90
CA ARG A 216 26.66 -0.30 17.99
C ARG A 216 26.01 -0.60 16.65
N PRO A 217 26.32 0.18 15.59
CA PRO A 217 25.83 -0.11 14.25
C PRO A 217 26.25 -1.50 13.78
N VAL A 218 25.34 -2.19 13.11
CA VAL A 218 25.56 -3.49 12.49
C VAL A 218 25.91 -3.27 11.02
N SER A 219 26.86 -4.06 10.50
CA SER A 219 27.24 -3.96 9.09
C SER A 219 26.09 -4.39 8.17
N THR A 220 25.86 -3.61 7.12
CA THR A 220 24.88 -3.90 6.08
C THR A 220 25.41 -4.91 5.07
N ARG A 221 24.50 -5.61 4.38
CA ARG A 221 24.86 -6.57 3.31
C ARG A 221 25.48 -5.88 2.09
N ASP A 222 24.97 -4.70 1.76
CA ASP A 222 25.46 -3.84 0.68
C ASP A 222 25.68 -2.43 1.23
N LYS A 223 26.92 -1.93 1.12
CA LYS A 223 27.27 -0.58 1.62
C LYS A 223 26.85 0.54 0.66
N SER A 224 26.50 0.20 -0.58
CA SER A 224 26.04 1.16 -1.60
C SER A 224 24.55 1.46 -1.51
N LYS A 225 23.81 0.66 -0.72
CA LYS A 225 22.36 0.77 -0.54
C LYS A 225 22.00 1.11 0.89
N VAL A 226 20.80 1.65 1.07
CA VAL A 226 20.18 1.78 2.39
C VAL A 226 19.50 0.46 2.74
N GLU A 227 20.07 -0.29 3.69
CA GLU A 227 19.47 -1.55 4.12
C GLU A 227 18.22 -1.30 4.96
N VAL A 228 17.12 -2.01 4.68
CA VAL A 228 15.92 -2.01 5.54
C VAL A 228 15.53 -3.44 5.85
N VAL A 229 15.47 -3.79 7.13
CA VAL A 229 15.21 -5.16 7.58
C VAL A 229 13.96 -5.19 8.43
N GLU A 230 12.95 -5.90 7.99
CA GLU A 230 11.82 -6.26 8.85
C GLU A 230 12.18 -7.49 9.70
N MET A 231 11.89 -7.43 10.99
CA MET A 231 11.86 -8.59 11.87
C MET A 231 10.41 -8.98 12.15
N PHE A 232 10.09 -10.26 11.98
CA PHE A 232 8.72 -10.77 12.16
C PHE A 232 8.69 -12.16 12.81
N SER A 233 7.49 -12.64 13.17
CA SER A 233 7.26 -14.05 13.53
C SER A 233 5.88 -14.50 13.07
N TYR A 234 5.74 -15.76 12.64
CA TYR A 234 4.44 -16.33 12.25
C TYR A 234 3.41 -16.37 13.38
N GLY A 235 3.85 -16.38 14.64
CA GLY A 235 2.97 -16.35 15.81
C GLY A 235 2.52 -14.95 16.24
N CYS A 236 2.89 -13.90 15.51
CA CYS A 236 2.66 -12.51 15.89
C CYS A 236 1.48 -11.90 15.11
N PRO A 237 0.36 -11.54 15.77
CA PRO A 237 -0.80 -10.97 15.09
C PRO A 237 -0.53 -9.63 14.39
N HIS A 238 0.29 -8.78 15.01
CA HIS A 238 0.65 -7.49 14.41
C HIS A 238 1.58 -7.64 13.20
N CYS A 239 2.35 -8.72 13.12
CA CYS A 239 3.18 -9.04 11.97
C CYS A 239 2.31 -9.47 10.80
N TYR A 240 1.27 -10.27 11.07
CA TYR A 240 0.26 -10.62 10.08
C TYR A 240 -0.47 -9.39 9.53
N GLU A 241 -0.87 -8.45 10.41
CA GLU A 241 -1.48 -7.19 9.99
C GLU A 241 -0.52 -6.30 9.18
N PHE A 242 0.77 -6.30 9.53
CA PHE A 242 1.78 -5.46 8.90
C PHE A 242 2.21 -5.93 7.52
N GLU A 243 2.01 -7.21 7.21
CA GLU A 243 2.49 -7.87 6.01
C GLU A 243 2.10 -7.16 4.71
N SER A 244 0.83 -6.75 4.58
CA SER A 244 0.37 -6.00 3.40
C SER A 244 0.97 -4.60 3.33
N LEU A 245 1.14 -3.94 4.48
CA LEU A 245 1.68 -2.59 4.58
C LEU A 245 3.16 -2.55 4.19
N VAL A 246 3.97 -3.44 4.77
CA VAL A 246 5.42 -3.47 4.55
C VAL A 246 5.77 -3.97 3.15
N LYS A 247 5.04 -4.95 2.60
CA LYS A 247 5.19 -5.36 1.20
C LYS A 247 4.85 -4.24 0.24
N GLY A 248 3.72 -3.57 0.47
CA GLY A 248 3.32 -2.42 -0.33
C GLY A 248 4.35 -1.28 -0.27
N TRP A 249 4.95 -1.05 0.90
CA TRP A 249 6.03 -0.08 1.08
C TRP A 249 7.32 -0.50 0.36
N ALA A 250 7.75 -1.75 0.50
CA ALA A 250 8.98 -2.24 -0.12
C ALA A 250 8.92 -2.17 -1.66
N GLN A 251 7.75 -2.45 -2.25
CA GLN A 251 7.50 -2.31 -3.68
C GLN A 251 7.56 -0.86 -4.19
N GLN A 252 7.45 0.14 -3.30
CA GLN A 252 7.52 1.55 -3.63
C GLN A 252 8.95 2.12 -3.55
N GLN A 253 9.91 1.37 -2.99
CA GLN A 253 11.26 1.88 -2.81
C GLN A 253 12.05 1.82 -4.11
N ASP A 254 12.89 2.84 -4.31
CA ASP A 254 13.86 2.88 -5.41
C ASP A 254 14.92 1.78 -5.23
N GLY A 255 15.63 1.44 -6.31
CA GLY A 255 16.64 0.36 -6.31
C GLY A 255 17.85 0.58 -5.38
N ASP A 256 17.93 1.76 -4.75
CA ASP A 256 18.92 2.14 -3.75
C ASP A 256 18.59 1.65 -2.33
N VAL A 257 17.41 1.07 -2.12
CA VAL A 257 17.02 0.41 -0.86
C VAL A 257 17.17 -1.11 -0.99
N ASP A 258 17.83 -1.72 -0.01
CA ASP A 258 17.94 -3.17 0.13
C ASP A 258 16.97 -3.66 1.20
N PHE A 259 15.73 -3.97 0.79
CA PHE A 259 14.72 -4.51 1.71
C PHE A 259 14.89 -6.02 1.90
N SER A 260 14.81 -6.47 3.16
CA SER A 260 14.74 -7.89 3.50
C SER A 260 13.90 -8.16 4.73
N VAL A 261 13.44 -9.39 4.85
CA VAL A 261 12.69 -9.87 6.00
C VAL A 261 13.50 -10.95 6.70
N ILE A 262 13.60 -10.89 8.02
CA ILE A 262 14.21 -11.93 8.84
C ILE A 262 13.26 -12.39 9.95
N PRO A 263 13.20 -13.70 10.25
CA PRO A 263 12.44 -14.19 11.38
C PRO A 263 13.13 -13.84 12.70
N ALA A 264 12.35 -13.39 13.69
CA ALA A 264 12.81 -13.20 15.05
C ALA A 264 12.99 -14.54 15.78
N ILE A 265 14.12 -14.70 16.47
CA ILE A 265 14.49 -15.96 17.13
C ILE A 265 15.03 -15.66 18.53
N TRP A 266 14.14 -15.63 19.53
CA TRP A 266 14.53 -15.44 20.94
C TRP A 266 14.56 -16.74 21.75
N ASN A 267 13.91 -17.79 21.26
CA ASN A 267 13.79 -19.06 21.96
C ASN A 267 13.72 -20.23 20.96
N LYS A 268 13.85 -21.46 21.49
CA LYS A 268 13.85 -22.68 20.68
C LYS A 268 12.59 -22.86 19.81
N PRO A 269 11.35 -22.61 20.30
CA PRO A 269 10.16 -22.71 19.46
C PRO A 269 10.20 -21.83 18.20
N MET A 270 10.74 -20.61 18.29
CA MET A 270 10.82 -19.70 17.14
C MET A 270 11.79 -20.15 16.05
N VAL A 271 12.74 -21.03 16.37
CA VAL A 271 13.62 -21.67 15.38
C VAL A 271 12.79 -22.44 14.35
N LEU A 272 11.70 -23.07 14.77
CA LEU A 272 10.81 -23.81 13.87
C LEU A 272 10.20 -22.88 12.80
N TYR A 273 9.67 -21.73 13.23
CA TYR A 273 9.11 -20.72 12.34
C TYR A 273 10.16 -20.08 11.42
N ALA A 274 11.38 -19.87 11.93
CA ALA A 274 12.47 -19.38 11.10
C ALA A 274 12.86 -20.39 10.01
N ARG A 275 12.92 -21.69 10.33
CA ARG A 275 13.15 -22.74 9.33
C ARG A 275 12.01 -22.79 8.31
N ALA A 276 10.76 -22.64 8.75
CA ALA A 276 9.61 -22.58 7.86
C ALA A 276 9.75 -21.43 6.85
N PHE A 277 10.04 -20.21 7.33
CA PHE A 277 10.23 -19.02 6.49
C PHE A 277 11.30 -19.26 5.41
N TYR A 278 12.49 -19.69 5.80
CA TYR A 278 13.56 -19.93 4.83
C TYR A 278 13.30 -21.12 3.90
N THR A 279 12.52 -22.11 4.35
CA THR A 279 12.10 -23.23 3.49
C THR A 279 11.11 -22.75 2.42
N ILE A 280 10.22 -21.82 2.78
CA ILE A 280 9.28 -21.18 1.84
C ILE A 280 10.05 -20.42 0.77
N GLU A 281 11.07 -19.65 1.14
CA GLU A 281 11.94 -18.96 0.19
C GLU A 281 12.70 -19.93 -0.71
N ALA A 282 13.36 -20.94 -0.12
CA ALA A 282 14.19 -21.89 -0.86
C ALA A 282 13.39 -22.77 -1.84
N LEU A 283 12.12 -23.04 -1.54
CA LEU A 283 11.21 -23.78 -2.44
C LEU A 283 10.43 -22.86 -3.38
N ASN A 284 10.52 -21.54 -3.22
CA ASN A 284 9.75 -20.56 -3.97
C ASN A 284 8.22 -20.77 -3.90
N VAL A 285 7.71 -21.06 -2.70
CA VAL A 285 6.28 -21.37 -2.44
C VAL A 285 5.60 -20.33 -1.53
N ALA A 286 6.09 -19.08 -1.59
CA ALA A 286 5.60 -18.00 -0.74
C ALA A 286 4.11 -17.69 -0.96
N LYS A 287 3.64 -17.79 -2.21
CA LYS A 287 2.23 -17.55 -2.56
C LYS A 287 1.31 -18.58 -1.91
N GLU A 288 1.73 -19.83 -1.88
CA GLU A 288 0.95 -20.96 -1.40
C GLU A 288 1.01 -21.09 0.12
N ILE A 289 2.14 -20.72 0.73
CA ILE A 289 2.40 -21.04 2.14
C ILE A 289 2.45 -19.80 3.05
N HIS A 290 3.06 -18.68 2.64
CA HIS A 290 3.43 -17.62 3.59
C HIS A 290 2.23 -16.99 4.31
N ILE A 291 1.28 -16.43 3.55
CA ILE A 291 0.04 -15.87 4.13
C ILE A 291 -0.84 -16.96 4.73
N PRO A 292 -1.09 -18.11 4.06
CA PRO A 292 -1.89 -19.16 4.66
C PRO A 292 -1.36 -19.70 5.99
N LEU A 293 -0.03 -19.78 6.17
CA LEU A 293 0.60 -20.22 7.42
C LEU A 293 0.37 -19.21 8.53
N PHE A 294 0.53 -17.91 8.24
CA PHE A 294 0.15 -16.84 9.15
C PHE A 294 -1.32 -16.92 9.53
N THR A 295 -2.23 -17.03 8.57
CA THR A 295 -3.68 -17.12 8.82
C THR A 295 -3.99 -18.33 9.70
N ALA A 296 -3.40 -19.49 9.41
CA ALA A 296 -3.61 -20.70 10.20
C ALA A 296 -3.19 -20.53 11.67
N ILE A 297 -2.07 -19.86 11.93
CA ILE A 297 -1.55 -19.70 13.30
C ILE A 297 -2.26 -18.55 14.03
N VAL A 298 -2.38 -17.39 13.39
CA VAL A 298 -2.87 -16.15 14.03
C VAL A 298 -4.40 -16.09 14.06
N VAL A 299 -5.06 -16.46 12.96
CA VAL A 299 -6.51 -16.29 12.79
C VAL A 299 -7.23 -17.57 13.20
N ASP A 300 -6.84 -18.71 12.62
CA ASP A 300 -7.49 -20.00 12.89
C ASP A 300 -7.02 -20.63 14.22
N GLN A 301 -6.01 -20.04 14.88
CA GLN A 301 -5.41 -20.53 16.13
C GLN A 301 -4.97 -22.01 16.07
N LYS A 302 -4.56 -22.49 14.89
CA LYS A 302 -4.05 -23.85 14.73
C LYS A 302 -2.72 -24.01 15.43
N VAL A 303 -2.60 -25.11 16.17
CA VAL A 303 -1.34 -25.50 16.80
C VAL A 303 -0.42 -26.10 15.73
N ILE A 304 0.57 -25.32 15.30
CA ILE A 304 1.63 -25.75 14.38
C ILE A 304 2.96 -25.50 15.07
N ASN A 305 3.46 -26.50 15.82
CA ASN A 305 4.61 -26.32 16.71
C ASN A 305 5.65 -27.45 16.61
N THR A 306 5.47 -28.38 15.67
CA THR A 306 6.46 -29.40 15.32
C THR A 306 6.84 -29.35 13.84
N GLU A 307 7.95 -30.01 13.50
CA GLU A 307 8.32 -30.22 12.09
C GLU A 307 7.23 -31.00 11.34
N SER A 308 6.60 -31.98 12.00
CA SER A 308 5.55 -32.80 11.38
C SER A 308 4.31 -31.96 11.04
N ASP A 309 3.93 -31.00 11.89
CA ASP A 309 2.80 -30.12 11.62
C ASP A 309 3.09 -29.22 10.41
N LEU A 310 4.30 -28.69 10.32
CA LEU A 310 4.73 -27.90 9.15
C LEU A 310 4.79 -28.75 7.88
N GLU A 311 5.33 -29.97 7.94
CA GLU A 311 5.36 -30.87 6.79
C GLU A 311 3.93 -31.14 6.29
N ALA A 312 3.01 -31.51 7.20
CA ALA A 312 1.61 -31.72 6.87
C ALA A 312 0.96 -30.48 6.27
N PHE A 313 1.26 -29.29 6.81
CA PHE A 313 0.75 -28.02 6.32
C PHE A 313 1.22 -27.69 4.89
N PHE A 314 2.48 -27.95 4.59
CA PHE A 314 3.09 -27.73 3.27
C PHE A 314 2.57 -28.75 2.25
N VAL A 315 2.51 -30.03 2.63
CA VAL A 315 1.99 -31.11 1.76
C VAL A 315 0.52 -30.88 1.40
N ALA A 316 -0.29 -30.45 2.36
CA ALA A 316 -1.70 -30.11 2.12
C ALA A 316 -1.89 -28.96 1.11
N ARG A 317 -0.81 -28.23 0.77
CA ARG A 317 -0.79 -27.11 -0.18
C ARG A 317 0.06 -27.40 -1.41
N GLY A 318 0.33 -28.67 -1.69
CA GLY A 318 0.93 -29.13 -2.94
C GLY A 318 2.46 -29.17 -2.93
N VAL A 319 3.12 -28.94 -1.80
CA VAL A 319 4.58 -29.11 -1.69
C VAL A 319 4.91 -30.60 -1.56
N ASP A 320 5.86 -31.09 -2.37
CA ASP A 320 6.33 -32.47 -2.25
C ASP A 320 6.97 -32.72 -0.87
N LYS A 321 6.56 -33.81 -0.22
CA LYS A 321 7.00 -34.18 1.13
C LYS A 321 8.52 -34.37 1.21
N LYS A 322 9.12 -35.05 0.22
CA LYS A 322 10.57 -35.30 0.21
C LYS A 322 11.34 -34.01 -0.02
N ALA A 323 10.85 -33.13 -0.89
CA ALA A 323 11.41 -31.81 -1.13
C ALA A 323 11.37 -30.95 0.13
N PHE A 324 10.23 -30.89 0.83
CA PHE A 324 10.12 -30.22 2.13
C PHE A 324 11.16 -30.75 3.10
N SER A 325 11.17 -32.05 3.39
CA SER A 325 12.05 -32.63 4.41
C SER A 325 13.52 -32.39 4.10
N ARG A 326 13.93 -32.54 2.83
CA ARG A 326 15.29 -32.29 2.35
C ARG A 326 15.71 -30.83 2.54
N VAL A 327 14.89 -29.87 2.09
CA VAL A 327 15.21 -28.45 2.18
C VAL A 327 15.15 -27.98 3.63
N PHE A 328 14.07 -28.31 4.34
CA PHE A 328 13.85 -27.91 5.73
C PHE A 328 14.99 -28.37 6.64
N LYS A 329 15.62 -29.51 6.39
CA LYS A 329 16.77 -30.06 7.17
C LYS A 329 18.15 -29.66 6.65
N SER A 330 18.22 -28.96 5.51
CA SER A 330 19.48 -28.67 4.84
C SER A 330 20.42 -27.78 5.67
N GLN A 331 21.71 -27.88 5.37
CA GLN A 331 22.74 -27.01 5.95
C GLN A 331 22.52 -25.54 5.55
N GLU A 332 21.99 -25.27 4.35
CA GLU A 332 21.64 -23.91 3.91
C GLU A 332 20.63 -23.26 4.85
N ILE A 333 19.51 -23.94 5.14
CA ILE A 333 18.47 -23.43 6.06
C ILE A 333 19.06 -23.25 7.47
N LYS A 334 19.89 -24.19 7.93
CA LYS A 334 20.59 -24.05 9.23
C LYS A 334 21.45 -22.78 9.26
N THR A 335 22.24 -22.53 8.24
CA THR A 335 23.10 -21.34 8.13
C THR A 335 22.27 -20.05 8.10
N LYS A 336 21.19 -19.99 7.30
CA LYS A 336 20.27 -18.83 7.24
C LYS A 336 19.63 -18.53 8.60
N VAL A 337 19.17 -19.56 9.31
CA VAL A 337 18.62 -19.43 10.66
C VAL A 337 19.66 -18.91 11.65
N THR A 338 20.89 -19.43 11.61
CA THR A 338 21.99 -18.94 12.47
C THR A 338 22.31 -17.47 12.21
N HIS A 339 22.40 -17.06 10.94
CA HIS A 339 22.62 -15.64 10.61
C HIS A 339 21.47 -14.73 11.04
N ALA A 340 20.22 -15.17 10.89
CA ALA A 340 19.07 -14.42 11.41
C ALA A 340 19.14 -14.25 12.93
N ALA A 341 19.42 -15.33 13.66
CA ALA A 341 19.54 -15.28 15.11
C ALA A 341 20.66 -14.34 15.57
N GLU A 342 21.80 -14.33 14.87
CA GLU A 342 22.88 -13.39 15.13
C GLU A 342 22.46 -11.94 14.88
N ARG A 343 21.82 -11.65 13.74
CA ARG A 343 21.33 -10.30 13.43
C ARG A 343 20.31 -9.82 14.46
N VAL A 344 19.33 -10.66 14.82
CA VAL A 344 18.35 -10.36 15.88
C VAL A 344 19.06 -10.04 17.20
N ARG A 345 20.08 -10.81 17.60
CA ARG A 345 20.87 -10.54 18.82
C ARG A 345 21.61 -9.20 18.76
N LEU A 346 22.18 -8.86 17.61
CA LEU A 346 22.90 -7.60 17.41
C LEU A 346 21.94 -6.39 17.39
N TYR A 347 20.77 -6.55 16.79
CA TYR A 347 19.72 -5.54 16.73
C TYR A 347 19.02 -5.32 18.06
N LYS A 348 18.98 -6.33 18.95
CA LYS A 348 18.34 -6.26 20.26
C LYS A 348 16.88 -5.74 20.20
N PRO A 349 16.02 -6.22 19.28
CA PRO A 349 14.65 -5.73 19.16
C PRO A 349 13.87 -5.84 20.47
N ALA A 350 12.90 -4.94 20.65
CA ALA A 350 11.99 -4.92 21.78
C ALA A 350 10.79 -5.85 21.53
N GLY A 351 10.50 -6.15 20.25
CA GLY A 351 9.46 -7.09 19.87
C GLY A 351 9.40 -7.25 18.35
N VAL A 352 8.25 -7.72 17.87
CA VAL A 352 7.90 -7.75 16.44
C VAL A 352 6.45 -7.29 16.23
N PRO A 353 6.12 -6.70 15.06
CA PRO A 353 7.03 -6.35 13.99
C PRO A 353 7.91 -5.15 14.38
N GLU A 354 9.16 -5.17 13.96
CA GLU A 354 10.12 -4.09 14.19
C GLU A 354 11.04 -3.97 12.99
N ILE A 355 11.35 -2.75 12.55
CA ILE A 355 12.18 -2.49 11.37
C ILE A 355 13.53 -1.93 11.79
N ILE A 356 14.59 -2.42 11.14
CA ILE A 356 15.94 -1.86 11.20
C ILE A 356 16.23 -1.06 9.95
N VAL A 357 16.70 0.18 10.10
CA VAL A 357 17.19 1.01 8.99
C VAL A 357 18.71 1.16 9.08
N ASN A 358 19.35 0.80 7.98
CA ASN A 358 20.78 0.84 7.69
C ASN A 358 21.69 0.27 8.78
N GLY A 359 21.22 -0.75 9.50
CA GLY A 359 21.92 -1.34 10.64
C GLY A 359 22.16 -0.36 11.80
N LYS A 360 21.46 0.77 11.86
CA LYS A 360 21.70 1.87 12.82
C LYS A 360 20.48 2.24 13.64
N TYR A 361 19.28 2.08 13.09
CA TYR A 361 18.07 2.59 13.70
C TYR A 361 17.04 1.49 13.82
N ARG A 362 16.34 1.46 14.94
CA ARG A 362 15.22 0.57 15.20
C ARG A 362 13.93 1.37 15.25
N VAL A 363 12.91 0.86 14.59
CA VAL A 363 11.58 1.48 14.55
C VAL A 363 10.57 0.45 15.03
N GLU A 364 9.98 0.73 16.20
CA GLU A 364 8.94 -0.11 16.80
C GLU A 364 7.56 0.54 16.73
N ARG A 365 6.52 -0.29 16.71
CA ARG A 365 5.12 0.14 16.60
C ARG A 365 4.69 1.17 17.64
N MET A 366 5.04 0.91 18.90
CA MET A 366 4.55 1.72 20.03
C MET A 366 5.10 3.15 19.99
N ARG A 367 6.38 3.30 19.66
CA ARG A 367 7.05 4.60 19.52
C ARG A 367 6.58 5.38 18.30
N ALA A 368 6.45 4.69 17.17
CA ALA A 368 5.99 5.31 15.95
C ALA A 368 4.51 5.75 16.03
N GLY A 369 3.71 5.13 16.91
CA GLY A 369 2.29 5.42 17.10
C GLY A 369 1.35 4.54 16.27
N GLY A 370 1.84 3.46 15.68
CA GLY A 370 1.05 2.52 14.86
C GLY A 370 1.87 1.85 13.76
N LEU A 371 1.31 0.81 13.13
CA LEU A 371 1.99 0.05 12.07
C LEU A 371 2.23 0.88 10.81
N LYS A 372 1.28 1.77 10.46
CA LYS A 372 1.43 2.66 9.31
C LYS A 372 2.45 3.76 9.60
N GLU A 373 2.41 4.29 10.82
CA GLU A 373 3.32 5.34 11.28
C GLU A 373 4.76 4.82 11.37
N MET A 374 4.99 3.54 11.67
CA MET A 374 6.32 2.91 11.58
C MET A 374 6.95 3.14 10.21
N LEU A 375 6.20 2.92 9.12
CA LEU A 375 6.71 3.11 7.77
C LEU A 375 7.01 4.58 7.46
N THR A 376 6.29 5.51 8.09
CA THR A 376 6.58 6.95 7.96
C THR A 376 7.91 7.31 8.65
N VAL A 377 8.19 6.73 9.81
CA VAL A 377 9.49 6.87 10.50
C VAL A 377 10.61 6.21 9.69
N VAL A 378 10.34 5.04 9.09
CA VAL A 378 11.29 4.34 8.21
C VAL A 378 11.64 5.19 7.00
N ASP A 379 10.66 5.78 6.30
CA ASP A 379 10.92 6.68 5.17
C ASP A 379 11.82 7.86 5.56
N PHE A 380 11.56 8.48 6.72
CA PHE A 380 12.42 9.55 7.24
C PHE A 380 13.87 9.08 7.44
N LEU A 381 14.07 7.90 8.01
CA LEU A 381 15.40 7.35 8.27
C LEU A 381 16.10 6.90 6.98
N VAL A 382 15.35 6.38 6.01
CA VAL A 382 15.87 6.05 4.68
C VAL A 382 16.38 7.31 3.99
N GLU A 383 15.60 8.40 3.98
CA GLU A 383 16.04 9.67 3.41
C GLU A 383 17.27 10.26 4.12
N LYS A 384 17.32 10.13 5.45
CA LYS A 384 18.49 10.52 6.25
C LYS A 384 19.77 9.77 5.82
N GLU A 385 19.64 8.48 5.53
CA GLU A 385 20.78 7.65 5.09
C GLU A 385 21.11 7.86 3.61
N ARG A 386 20.13 8.07 2.73
CA ARG A 386 20.34 8.49 1.33
C ARG A 386 21.17 9.76 1.26
N ALA A 387 20.85 10.76 2.08
CA ALA A 387 21.62 12.01 2.16
C ALA A 387 23.06 11.79 2.65
N THR A 388 23.32 10.76 3.44
CA THR A 388 24.66 10.41 3.92
C THR A 388 25.46 9.66 2.86
N LEU A 389 24.83 8.76 2.11
CA LEU A 389 25.48 8.05 0.99
C LEU A 389 25.88 9.00 -0.14
N LYS A 390 25.02 9.96 -0.50
CA LYS A 390 25.32 11.00 -1.50
C LYS A 390 26.50 11.92 -1.15
N LYS A 391 26.90 11.98 0.13
CA LYS A 391 28.07 12.77 0.58
C LYS A 391 29.37 11.98 0.57
N LYS A 392 29.30 10.65 0.47
CA LYS A 392 30.46 9.76 0.48
C LYS A 392 30.93 9.37 -0.92
N ASN A 393 30.03 9.44 -1.89
CA ASN A 393 30.32 9.39 -3.32
C ASN A 393 30.48 10.82 -3.83
#